data_AF-A0A524DZ67-F1
#
_entry.id   AF-A0A524DZ67-F1
#
_cell.length_a   1.000
_cell.length_b   1.000
_cell.length_c   1.000
_cell.angle_alpha   90.00
_cell.angle_beta   90.00
_cell.angle_gamma   90.00
#
_symmetry.space_group_name_H-M   'P 1'
#
loop_
_entity.id
_entity.type
_entity.pdbx_description
1 polymer ?
#
loop_
_entity_poly.entity_id
_entity_poly.type
_entity_poly.pdbx_seq_one_letter_code
_entity_poly.pdbx_strand_id
1 'polypeptide(L)'
;KEKLMELKQDFTLGIVTSKKEDIAKKLLKYLEIDSYFDYILGETEARKSKTHPSLISYLRERYRDYKFVIIGDHLNDRALAEALGCPFIGVLTGFHAKKQLTRGSKTNTIILNNVIELEKNLIRALFN
;
A
#
# COMPACT_ATOMS: atom_id res chain seq x y z
N LYS A 1 -11.65 -10.38 -3.21
CA LYS A 1 -12.62 -9.43 -3.82
C LYS A 1 -13.50 -8.81 -2.74
N GLU A 2 -14.17 -9.59 -1.88
CA GLU A 2 -15.02 -9.09 -0.78
C GLU A 2 -14.37 -8.02 0.10
N LYS A 3 -13.16 -8.27 0.62
CA LYS A 3 -12.43 -7.28 1.44
C LYS A 3 -12.16 -5.97 0.70
N LEU A 4 -11.88 -6.01 -0.62
CA LEU A 4 -11.69 -4.79 -1.43
C LEU A 4 -13.01 -4.02 -1.56
N MET A 5 -14.12 -4.73 -1.79
CA MET A 5 -15.45 -4.14 -1.87
C MET A 5 -15.84 -3.48 -0.54
N GLU A 6 -15.58 -4.16 0.58
CA GLU A 6 -15.82 -3.64 1.92
C GLU A 6 -15.02 -2.35 2.18
N LEU A 7 -13.71 -2.36 1.92
CA LEU A 7 -12.84 -1.20 2.18
C LEU A 7 -13.15 -0.02 1.25
N LYS A 8 -13.52 -0.27 -0.01
CA LYS A 8 -13.84 0.77 -0.99
C LYS A 8 -15.04 1.64 -0.61
N GLN A 9 -15.89 1.17 0.31
CA GLN A 9 -17.01 1.95 0.82
C GLN A 9 -16.56 3.19 1.62
N ASP A 10 -15.37 3.15 2.23
CA ASP A 10 -14.91 4.19 3.16
C ASP A 10 -13.51 4.73 2.81
N PHE A 11 -12.77 4.05 1.93
CA PHE A 11 -11.40 4.40 1.59
C PHE A 11 -11.19 4.44 0.07
N THR A 12 -10.41 5.42 -0.37
CA THR A 12 -9.77 5.40 -1.70
C THR A 12 -8.67 4.34 -1.70
N LEU A 13 -8.70 3.44 -2.68
CA LEU A 13 -7.76 2.33 -2.76
C LEU A 13 -6.80 2.54 -3.93
N GLY A 14 -5.52 2.26 -3.72
CA GLY A 14 -4.51 2.35 -4.77
C GLY A 14 -3.45 1.26 -4.66
N ILE A 15 -2.80 0.97 -5.78
CA ILE A 15 -1.70 0.00 -5.85
C ILE A 15 -0.38 0.73 -6.11
N VAL A 16 0.62 0.44 -5.29
CA VAL A 16 2.03 0.76 -5.55
C VAL A 16 2.84 -0.53 -5.56
N THR A 17 3.47 -0.87 -6.69
CA THR A 17 4.10 -2.18 -6.90
C THR A 17 5.49 -2.06 -7.54
N SER A 18 6.36 -3.03 -7.26
CA SER A 18 7.66 -3.21 -7.95
C SER A 18 7.52 -3.98 -9.27
N LYS A 19 6.31 -4.39 -9.66
CA LYS A 19 6.07 -4.90 -11.02
C LYS A 19 6.03 -3.73 -12.00
N LYS A 20 6.40 -3.96 -13.27
CA LYS A 20 6.16 -2.98 -14.32
C LYS A 20 4.68 -2.59 -14.37
N GLU A 21 4.39 -1.30 -14.54
CA GLU A 21 3.03 -0.77 -14.42
C GLU A 21 2.07 -1.39 -15.44
N ASP A 22 2.51 -1.57 -16.68
CA ASP A 22 1.73 -2.19 -17.74
C ASP A 22 1.38 -3.65 -17.41
N ILE A 23 2.33 -4.40 -16.85
CA ILE A 23 2.13 -5.78 -16.37
C ILE A 23 1.13 -5.80 -15.20
N ALA A 24 1.28 -4.88 -14.24
CA ALA A 24 0.38 -4.79 -13.09
C ALA A 24 -1.06 -4.49 -13.53
N LYS A 25 -1.26 -3.53 -14.42
CA LYS A 25 -2.57 -3.19 -14.99
C LYS A 25 -3.20 -4.36 -15.73
N LYS A 26 -2.44 -5.08 -16.56
CA LYS A 26 -2.92 -6.29 -17.27
C LYS A 26 -3.36 -7.38 -16.28
N LEU A 27 -2.56 -7.64 -15.24
CA LEU A 27 -2.87 -8.64 -14.23
C LEU A 27 -4.14 -8.29 -13.45
N LEU A 28 -4.28 -7.06 -12.99
CA LEU A 28 -5.45 -6.63 -12.22
C LEU A 28 -6.75 -6.66 -13.04
N LYS A 29 -6.65 -6.35 -14.34
CA LYS A 29 -7.76 -6.51 -15.30
C LYS A 29 -8.15 -7.98 -15.49
N TYR A 30 -7.16 -8.85 -15.69
CA TYR A 30 -7.40 -10.29 -15.83
C TYR A 30 -8.06 -10.89 -14.58
N LEU A 31 -7.67 -10.41 -13.39
CA LEU A 31 -8.28 -10.80 -12.11
C LEU A 31 -9.64 -10.13 -11.86
N GLU A 32 -10.06 -9.19 -12.72
CA GLU A 32 -11.27 -8.36 -12.60
C GLU A 32 -11.35 -7.62 -11.25
N ILE A 33 -10.22 -7.05 -10.83
CA ILE A 33 -10.14 -6.24 -9.62
C ILE A 33 -9.55 -4.85 -9.83
N ASP A 34 -9.20 -4.48 -11.06
CA ASP A 34 -8.66 -3.16 -11.38
C ASP A 34 -9.64 -2.03 -11.03
N SER A 35 -10.94 -2.25 -11.21
CA SER A 35 -11.99 -1.29 -10.88
C SER A 35 -12.09 -0.93 -9.39
N TYR A 36 -11.48 -1.70 -8.50
CA TYR A 36 -11.43 -1.36 -7.07
C TYR A 36 -10.43 -0.24 -6.78
N PHE A 37 -9.43 -0.02 -7.64
CA PHE A 37 -8.33 0.89 -7.38
C PHE A 37 -8.42 2.17 -8.23
N ASP A 38 -8.30 3.32 -7.57
CA ASP A 38 -8.28 4.65 -8.20
C ASP A 38 -6.99 4.90 -8.99
N TYR A 39 -5.91 4.22 -8.60
CA TYR A 39 -4.64 4.26 -9.31
C TYR A 39 -3.86 2.95 -9.18
N ILE A 40 -3.07 2.66 -10.21
CA ILE A 40 -2.13 1.54 -10.26
C ILE A 40 -0.80 2.10 -10.72
N LEU A 41 0.16 2.19 -9.79
CA LEU A 41 1.51 2.72 -10.01
C LEU A 41 2.52 1.59 -9.87
N GLY A 42 3.12 1.20 -10.98
CA GLY A 42 4.20 0.21 -11.02
C GLY A 42 5.56 0.84 -11.38
N GLU A 43 6.54 0.01 -11.68
CA GLU A 43 7.80 0.48 -12.24
C GLU A 43 7.60 0.93 -13.70
N THR A 44 8.31 2.01 -14.07
CA THR A 44 8.41 2.54 -15.43
C THR A 44 9.88 2.90 -15.71
N GLU A 45 10.20 3.37 -16.92
CA GLU A 45 11.55 3.86 -17.20
C GLU A 45 11.96 5.07 -16.34
N ALA A 46 11.00 5.94 -16.01
CA ALA A 46 11.24 7.13 -15.18
C ALA A 46 11.03 6.89 -13.67
N ARG A 47 10.60 5.69 -13.26
CA ARG A 47 10.28 5.35 -11.87
C ARG A 47 10.65 3.90 -11.58
N LYS A 48 11.79 3.70 -10.91
CA LYS A 48 12.39 2.37 -10.70
C LYS A 48 12.16 1.77 -9.31
N SER A 49 11.48 2.46 -8.40
CA SER A 49 11.19 1.93 -7.06
C SER A 49 9.95 2.54 -6.43
N LYS A 50 9.45 1.89 -5.36
CA LYS A 50 8.35 2.39 -4.53
C LYS A 50 8.71 3.69 -3.80
N THR A 51 9.99 3.93 -3.52
CA THR A 51 10.47 5.13 -2.82
C THR A 51 11.02 6.19 -3.76
N HIS A 52 10.82 6.03 -5.07
CA HIS A 52 11.32 6.98 -6.06
C HIS A 52 10.72 8.38 -5.82
N PRO A 53 11.53 9.46 -5.80
CA PRO A 53 11.06 10.80 -5.45
C PRO A 53 9.84 11.26 -6.25
N SER A 54 9.82 11.00 -7.56
CA SER A 54 8.68 11.36 -8.41
C SER A 54 7.36 10.68 -8.02
N LEU A 55 7.41 9.44 -7.49
CA LEU A 55 6.21 8.77 -6.97
C LEU A 55 5.73 9.42 -5.69
N ILE A 56 6.66 9.70 -4.77
CA ILE A 56 6.36 10.31 -3.48
C ILE A 56 5.75 11.71 -3.70
N SER A 57 6.36 12.53 -4.56
CA SER A 57 5.83 13.84 -4.94
C SER A 57 4.46 13.72 -5.59
N TYR A 58 4.29 12.81 -6.55
CA TYR A 58 2.99 12.57 -7.19
C TYR A 58 1.90 12.25 -6.17
N LEU A 59 2.14 11.31 -5.24
CA LEU A 59 1.16 10.94 -4.22
C LEU A 59 0.84 12.11 -3.29
N ARG A 60 1.86 12.85 -2.83
CA ARG A 60 1.69 14.01 -1.96
C ARG A 60 0.93 15.15 -2.62
N GLU A 61 1.16 15.39 -3.90
CA GLU A 61 0.49 16.47 -4.63
C GLU A 61 -0.94 16.07 -5.01
N ARG A 62 -1.11 14.89 -5.59
CA ARG A 62 -2.41 14.42 -6.10
C ARG A 62 -3.42 14.10 -5.01
N TYR A 63 -2.94 13.70 -3.83
CA TYR A 63 -3.76 13.31 -2.68
C TYR A 63 -3.33 14.08 -1.42
N ARG A 64 -3.00 15.37 -1.57
CA ARG A 64 -2.49 16.23 -0.48
C ARG A 64 -3.37 16.29 0.77
N ASP A 65 -4.69 16.16 0.59
CA ASP A 65 -5.67 16.24 1.68
C ASP A 65 -6.03 14.86 2.26
N TYR A 66 -5.37 13.80 1.79
CA TYR A 66 -5.60 12.43 2.23
C TYR A 66 -4.59 12.04 3.31
N LYS A 67 -5.05 11.20 4.25
CA LYS A 67 -4.16 10.44 5.13
C LYS A 67 -3.87 9.09 4.48
N PHE A 68 -2.60 8.69 4.44
CA PHE A 68 -2.18 7.43 3.83
C PHE A 68 -1.98 6.36 4.89
N VAL A 69 -2.33 5.12 4.56
CA VAL A 69 -1.79 3.92 5.22
C VAL A 69 -1.25 3.02 4.12
N ILE A 70 -0.04 2.49 4.31
CA ILE A 70 0.54 1.53 3.38
C ILE A 70 0.34 0.13 3.94
N ILE A 71 -0.15 -0.78 3.09
CA ILE A 71 -0.38 -2.18 3.44
C ILE A 71 0.50 -3.04 2.53
N GLY A 72 1.30 -3.93 3.11
CA GLY A 72 2.18 -4.78 2.32
C GLY A 72 2.95 -5.81 3.15
N ASP A 73 3.71 -6.65 2.47
CA ASP A 73 4.42 -7.80 3.04
C ASP A 73 5.94 -7.66 2.89
N HIS A 74 6.42 -6.52 2.36
CA HIS A 74 7.83 -6.29 2.08
C HIS A 74 8.38 -5.05 2.78
N LEU A 75 9.68 -5.06 3.05
CA LEU A 75 10.41 -3.87 3.53
C LEU A 75 10.28 -2.64 2.60
N ASN A 76 9.99 -2.85 1.32
CA ASN A 76 9.82 -1.76 0.37
C ASN A 76 8.47 -1.05 0.57
N ASP A 77 7.46 -1.76 1.08
CA ASP A 77 6.18 -1.18 1.48
C ASP A 77 6.34 -0.35 2.75
N ARG A 78 7.06 -0.89 3.74
CA ARG A 78 7.44 -0.12 4.93
C ARG A 78 8.24 1.12 4.57
N ALA A 79 9.22 1.00 3.68
CA ALA A 79 10.03 2.14 3.26
C ALA A 79 9.20 3.21 2.53
N LEU A 80 8.19 2.82 1.74
CA LEU A 80 7.23 3.76 1.16
C LEU A 80 6.41 4.47 2.25
N ALA A 81 5.92 3.72 3.25
CA ALA A 81 5.18 4.29 4.37
C ALA A 81 6.03 5.32 5.14
N GLU A 82 7.28 4.98 5.43
CA GLU A 82 8.25 5.88 6.07
C GLU A 82 8.56 7.11 5.21
N ALA A 83 8.73 6.94 3.89
CA ALA A 83 8.97 8.05 2.97
C ALA A 83 7.78 9.01 2.86
N LEU A 84 6.55 8.48 2.95
CA LEU A 84 5.31 9.27 3.00
C LEU A 84 5.04 9.86 4.38
N GLY A 85 5.69 9.36 5.43
CA GLY A 85 5.45 9.77 6.82
C GLY A 85 4.12 9.25 7.36
N CYS A 86 3.73 8.03 6.97
CA CYS A 86 2.41 7.48 7.26
C CYS A 86 2.48 6.07 7.87
N PRO A 87 1.43 5.59 8.55
CA PRO A 87 1.40 4.26 9.15
C PRO A 87 1.61 3.13 8.13
N PHE A 88 2.19 2.02 8.62
CA PHE A 88 2.39 0.78 7.87
C PHE A 88 1.62 -0.38 8.52
N ILE A 89 0.88 -1.13 7.71
CA ILE A 89 0.28 -2.41 8.11
C ILE A 89 0.99 -3.53 7.35
N GLY A 90 1.80 -4.30 8.06
CA GLY A 90 2.44 -5.49 7.55
C GLY A 90 1.49 -6.69 7.54
N VAL A 91 1.47 -7.45 6.44
CA VAL A 91 0.73 -8.73 6.37
C VAL A 91 1.68 -9.91 6.17
N LEU A 92 1.44 -11.03 6.85
CA LEU A 92 2.31 -12.22 6.84
C LEU A 92 1.97 -13.25 5.76
N THR A 93 1.17 -12.89 4.76
CA THR A 93 0.82 -13.76 3.62
C THR A 93 1.89 -13.80 2.54
N GLY A 94 3.04 -13.15 2.73
CA GLY A 94 4.05 -12.95 1.69
C GLY A 94 5.49 -13.10 2.17
N PHE A 95 6.39 -12.23 1.71
CA PHE A 95 7.83 -12.50 1.70
C PHE A 95 8.54 -12.33 3.05
N HIS A 96 8.15 -11.37 3.89
CA HIS A 96 8.91 -11.04 5.10
C HIS A 96 8.19 -11.48 6.38
N ALA A 97 8.97 -12.01 7.32
CA ALA A 97 8.48 -12.34 8.64
C ALA A 97 8.23 -11.06 9.48
N LYS A 98 7.36 -11.19 10.50
CA LYS A 98 7.03 -10.13 11.47
C LYS A 98 8.27 -9.38 11.96
N LYS A 99 9.32 -10.10 12.37
CA LYS A 99 10.57 -9.51 12.89
C LYS A 99 11.26 -8.60 11.87
N GLN A 100 11.25 -8.96 10.59
CA GLN A 100 11.86 -8.14 9.54
C GLN A 100 11.03 -6.88 9.30
N LEU A 101 9.71 -7.02 9.24
CA LEU A 101 8.79 -5.90 9.03
C LEU A 101 8.82 -4.89 10.18
N THR A 102 9.01 -5.31 11.44
CA THR A 102 9.01 -4.39 12.59
C THR A 102 10.39 -3.82 12.93
N ARG A 103 11.47 -4.55 12.65
CA ARG A 103 12.81 -4.14 13.09
C ARG A 103 13.24 -2.83 12.44
N GLY A 104 13.47 -1.82 13.27
CA GLY A 104 13.92 -0.50 12.82
C GLY A 104 12.84 0.28 12.06
N SER A 105 11.56 -0.01 12.30
CA SER A 105 10.45 0.82 11.79
C SER A 105 10.56 2.24 12.32
N LYS A 106 10.44 3.22 11.43
CA LYS A 106 10.38 4.66 11.76
C LYS A 106 8.97 5.24 11.70
N THR A 107 7.98 4.40 11.41
CA THR A 107 6.57 4.75 11.40
C THR A 107 5.76 3.82 12.30
N ASN A 108 4.52 4.21 12.62
CA ASN A 108 3.57 3.37 13.33
C ASN A 108 3.32 2.09 12.50
N THR A 109 3.71 0.93 13.05
CA THR A 109 3.65 -0.35 12.34
C THR A 109 2.80 -1.35 13.10
N ILE A 110 1.76 -1.86 12.44
CA ILE A 110 0.94 -2.99 12.90
C ILE A 110 1.22 -4.20 12.01
N ILE A 111 1.17 -5.40 12.58
CA ILE A 111 1.36 -6.65 11.82
C ILE A 111 0.13 -7.54 11.99
N LEU A 112 -0.46 -7.93 10.88
CA LEU A 112 -1.58 -8.86 10.77
C LEU A 112 -1.14 -10.15 10.10
N ASN A 113 -1.82 -11.27 10.35
CA ASN A 113 -1.45 -12.52 9.66
C ASN A 113 -1.87 -12.48 8.19
N ASN A 114 -3.00 -11.83 7.88
CA ASN A 114 -3.58 -11.80 6.55
C ASN A 114 -4.41 -10.52 6.32
N VAL A 115 -4.78 -10.26 5.07
CA VAL A 115 -5.59 -9.10 4.68
C VAL A 115 -7.07 -9.18 5.12
N ILE A 116 -7.56 -10.37 5.50
CA ILE A 116 -8.95 -10.55 5.95
C ILE A 116 -9.14 -9.92 7.34
N GLU A 117 -8.10 -9.93 8.17
CA GLU A 117 -8.04 -9.27 9.49
C GLU A 117 -8.08 -7.74 9.43
N LEU A 118 -8.05 -7.12 8.24
CA LEU A 118 -8.18 -5.67 8.11
C LEU A 118 -9.59 -5.22 8.49
N GLU A 119 -9.68 -4.38 9.52
CA GLU A 119 -10.91 -3.72 9.93
C GLU A 119 -10.84 -2.20 9.71
N LYS A 120 -11.96 -1.59 9.32
CA LYS A 120 -12.04 -0.13 9.09
C LYS A 120 -11.70 0.66 10.36
N ASN A 121 -12.11 0.18 11.53
CA ASN A 121 -11.84 0.82 12.82
C ASN A 121 -10.35 0.75 13.19
N LEU A 122 -9.70 -0.37 12.90
CA LEU A 122 -8.24 -0.49 13.05
C LEU A 122 -7.52 0.55 12.20
N ILE A 123 -7.90 0.71 10.92
CA ILE A 123 -7.29 1.69 10.01
C ILE A 123 -7.51 3.12 10.53
N ARG A 124 -8.72 3.45 10.98
CA ARG A 124 -9.06 4.79 11.51
C ARG A 124 -8.27 5.12 12.78
N ALA A 125 -8.11 4.15 13.67
CA ALA A 125 -7.38 4.32 14.93
C ALA A 125 -5.91 4.67 14.73
N LEU A 126 -5.32 4.42 13.55
CA LEU A 126 -3.95 4.82 13.23
C LEU A 126 -3.76 6.33 13.06
N PHE A 127 -4.84 7.10 12.97
CA PHE A 127 -4.82 8.54 12.67
C PHE A 127 -5.52 9.41 13.73
N ASN A 128 -5.93 8.80 14.84
CA ASN A 128 -6.46 9.45 16.04
C ASN A 128 -5.33 9.64 17.04
#